data_AF-A0AAE7E896-F1
#
_entry.id   AF-A0AAE7E896-F1
#
_cell.length_a   1.000
_cell.length_b   1.000
_cell.length_c   1.000
_cell.angle_alpha   90.00
_cell.angle_beta   90.00
_cell.angle_gamma   90.00
#
_symmetry.space_group_name_H-M   'P 1'
#
loop_
_entity.id
_entity.type
_entity.pdbx_description
1 polymer ?
#
loop_
_entity_poly.entity_id
_entity_poly.type
_entity_poly.pdbx_seq_one_letter_code
_entity_poly.pdbx_strand_id
1 'polypeptide(L)' 'MSDKYIPINCHLYDQLEEFAVKKSKVQITYLDNYEEKVIEDMIIDFRTKNKEEYLILSNKQEIRLDKVLKIHTI' A
#
# COMPACT_ATOMS: atom_id res chain seq x y z
N MET A 1 -23.04 -8.75 -3.97
CA MET A 1 -22.25 -7.96 -4.94
C MET A 1 -21.84 -6.66 -4.27
N SER A 2 -20.56 -6.54 -3.90
CA SER A 2 -19.98 -5.28 -3.46
C SER A 2 -18.47 -5.40 -3.62
N ASP A 3 -18.05 -5.54 -4.88
CA ASP A 3 -16.72 -5.12 -5.31
C ASP A 3 -16.65 -3.60 -5.15
N LYS A 4 -16.46 -3.19 -3.88
CA LYS A 4 -16.17 -1.83 -3.47
C LYS A 4 -14.77 -1.54 -4.00
N TYR A 5 -14.69 -1.18 -5.27
CA TYR A 5 -13.58 -0.39 -5.78
C TYR A 5 -13.71 0.96 -5.08
N ILE A 6 -13.05 1.08 -3.93
CA ILE A 6 -12.96 2.33 -3.21
C ILE A 6 -12.03 3.18 -4.05
N PRO A 7 -12.50 4.30 -4.63
CA PRO A 7 -11.60 5.19 -5.35
C PRO A 7 -10.44 5.52 -4.41
N ILE A 8 -9.23 5.58 -4.95
CA ILE A 8 -8.07 6.24 -4.32
C ILE A 8 -8.46 7.73 -4.22
N ASN A 9 -9.39 7.98 -3.31
CA ASN A 9 -9.95 9.25 -2.94
C ASN A 9 -8.90 9.90 -2.05
N CYS A 10 -8.93 11.22 -1.92
CA CYS A 10 -8.02 12.00 -1.07
C CYS A 10 -7.71 11.35 0.31
N HIS A 11 -8.65 10.56 0.83
CA HIS A 11 -8.53 9.73 2.03
C HIS A 11 -7.42 8.67 2.00
N LEU A 12 -7.06 8.07 0.85
CA LEU A 12 -6.00 7.07 0.80
C LEU A 12 -4.63 7.70 1.10
N TYR A 13 -4.37 8.91 0.59
CA TYR A 13 -3.15 9.64 0.92
C TYR A 13 -3.11 10.04 2.40
N ASP A 14 -4.22 10.56 2.92
CA ASP A 14 -4.35 10.92 4.34
C ASP A 14 -4.17 9.70 5.25
N GLN A 15 -4.77 8.56 4.89
CA GLN A 15 -4.60 7.28 5.58
C GLN A 15 -3.19 6.72 5.43
N LEU A 16 -2.56 6.84 4.26
CA LEU A 16 -1.16 6.42 4.05
C LEU A 16 -0.22 7.24 4.93
N GLU A 17 -0.47 8.55 5.04
CA GLU A 17 0.25 9.45 5.94
C GLU A 17 0.02 9.02 7.40
N GLU A 18 -1.23 8.74 7.78
CA GLU A 18 -1.57 8.25 9.11
C GLU A 18 -0.95 6.88 9.41
N PHE A 19 -0.89 5.96 8.45
CA PHE A 19 -0.27 4.65 8.60
C PHE A 19 1.25 4.74 8.69
N ALA A 20 1.88 5.61 7.89
CA ALA A 20 3.30 5.89 7.94
C ALA A 20 3.70 6.54 9.27
N VAL A 21 2.88 7.47 9.78
CA VAL A 21 3.08 8.13 11.07
C VAL A 21 2.84 7.17 12.24
N LYS A 22 1.72 6.44 12.22
CA LYS A 22 1.37 5.47 13.26
C LYS A 22 2.30 4.27 13.26
N LYS A 23 3.01 4.02 12.15
CA LYS A 23 3.85 2.83 11.99
C LYS A 23 3.01 1.60 12.34
N SER A 24 1.79 1.55 11.82
CA SER A 24 0.89 0.43 12.07
C SER A 24 1.21 -0.70 11.11
N LYS A 25 1.11 -1.93 11.61
CA LYS A 25 1.26 -3.11 10.78
C LYS A 25 0.01 -3.21 9.90
N VAL A 26 0.22 -3.33 8.60
CA VAL A 26 -0.85 -3.41 7.61
C VAL A 26 -0.62 -4.60 6.70
N GLN A 27 -1.70 -5.17 6.23
CA GLN A 27 -1.70 -6.19 5.20
C GLN A 27 -1.85 -5.51 3.83
N ILE A 28 -0.85 -5.68 2.97
CA ILE A 28 -0.82 -5.18 1.60
C ILE A 28 -1.00 -6.35 0.65
N THR A 29 -2.02 -6.29 -0.19
CA THR A 29 -2.25 -7.21 -1.30
C THR A 29 -1.78 -6.55 -2.59
N TYR A 30 -0.85 -7.17 -3.31
CA TYR A 30 -0.32 -6.68 -4.57
C TYR A 30 -0.20 -7.80 -5.60
N LEU A 31 -0.21 -7.43 -6.88
CA LEU A 31 -0.04 -8.39 -7.97
C LEU A 31 1.44 -8.57 -8.31
N ASP A 32 1.95 -9.80 -8.16
CA ASP A 32 3.31 -10.20 -8.50
C ASP A 32 3.27 -11.33 -9.54
N ASN A 33 3.83 -11.11 -10.73
CA ASN A 33 3.87 -12.11 -11.80
C ASN A 33 2.50 -12.79 -12.10
N TYR A 34 1.42 -12.00 -12.13
CA TYR A 34 0.02 -12.46 -12.32
C TYR A 34 -0.57 -13.25 -11.13
N GLU A 35 0.14 -13.38 -10.02
CA GLU A 35 -0.37 -13.93 -8.77
C GLU A 35 -0.63 -12.83 -7.75
N GLU A 36 -1.70 -12.95 -6.98
CA GLU A 36 -2.00 -12.06 -5.87
C GLU A 36 -1.14 -12.46 -4.66
N LYS A 37 -0.19 -11.60 -4.28
CA LYS A 37 0.59 -11.76 -3.07
C LYS A 37 0.07 -10.86 -1.96
N VAL A 38 0.06 -11.42 -0.77
CA VAL A 38 -0.30 -10.72 0.45
C VAL A 38 0.91 -10.69 1.35
N ILE A 39 1.25 -9.51 1.85
CA ILE A 39 2.29 -9.33 2.84
C ILE A 39 1.77 -8.50 4.01
N GLU A 40 2.28 -8.78 5.19
CA GLU A 40 1.94 -8.06 6.41
C GLU A 40 3.17 -7.30 6.88
N ASP A 41 3.21 -6.02 6.56
CA ASP A 41 4.34 -5.17 6.89
C ASP A 41 3.88 -3.79 7.33
N MET A 42 4.81 -3.01 7.84
CA MET A 42 4.53 -1.68 8.32
C MET A 42 4.93 -0.68 7.26
N ILE A 43 3.98 0.13 6.81
CA ILE A 43 4.28 1.25 5.91
C ILE A 43 5.11 2.23 6.72
N ILE A 44 6.34 2.49 6.28
CA ILE A 44 7.17 3.52 6.90
C ILE A 44 7.08 4.82 6.14
N ASP A 45 7.02 4.73 4.81
CA ASP A 45 7.08 5.88 3.92
C ASP A 45 6.62 5.48 2.52
N PHE A 46 6.49 6.43 1.60
CA PHE A 46 6.31 6.14 0.18
C PHE A 46 7.09 7.15 -0.63
N ARG A 47 7.72 6.68 -1.71
CA ARG A 47 8.51 7.51 -2.61
C ARG A 47 7.91 7.56 -3.99
N THR A 48 7.85 8.76 -4.54
CA THR A 48 7.60 8.95 -5.97
C THR A 48 8.92 8.98 -6.72
N LYS A 49 9.12 8.07 -7.67
CA LYS A 49 10.29 8.01 -8.54
C LYS A 49 9.84 7.89 -9.98
N ASN A 50 10.31 8.78 -10.86
CA ASN A 50 9.95 8.79 -12.29
C ASN A 50 8.44 8.85 -12.58
N LYS A 51 7.68 9.64 -11.81
CA LYS A 51 6.20 9.71 -11.86
C LYS A 51 5.47 8.43 -11.43
N GLU A 52 6.19 7.47 -10.85
CA GLU A 52 5.62 6.23 -10.32
C GLU A 52 5.78 6.23 -8.80
N GLU A 53 4.76 5.73 -8.11
CA GLU A 53 4.72 5.72 -6.65
C GLU A 53 5.10 4.34 -6.10
N TYR A 54 5.97 4.34 -5.09
CA TYR A 54 6.50 3.17 -4.43
C TYR A 54 6.22 3.26 -2.93
N LEU A 55 5.54 2.26 -2.39
CA LEU A 55 5.31 2.04 -0.98
C LEU A 55 6.58 1.47 -0.35
N ILE A 56 7.10 2.11 0.69
CA ILE A 56 8.28 1.67 1.41
C ILE A 56 7.84 1.04 2.73
N LEU A 57 8.22 -0.23 2.89
CA LEU A 57 7.88 -1.04 4.05
C LEU A 57 9.04 -1.16 5.02
N SER A 58 8.73 -1.44 6.29
CA SER A 58 9.70 -1.57 7.39
C SER A 58 10.79 -2.59 7.11
N ASN A 59 10.45 -3.61 6.33
CA ASN A 59 11.38 -4.63 5.86
C ASN A 59 12.24 -4.20 4.65
N LYS A 60 12.37 -2.89 4.39
CA LYS A 60 13.11 -2.30 3.24
C LYS A 60 12.58 -2.76 1.88
N GLN A 61 11.35 -3.25 1.84
CA GLN A 61 10.72 -3.71 0.61
C GLN A 61 9.99 -2.52 -0.03
N GLU A 62 10.22 -2.31 -1.33
CA GLU A 62 9.60 -1.24 -2.11
C GLU A 62 8.58 -1.86 -3.07
N ILE A 63 7.30 -1.52 -2.90
CA ILE A 63 6.21 -2.07 -3.71
C ILE A 63 5.61 -0.95 -4.54
N ARG A 64 5.51 -1.14 -5.85
CA ARG A 64 4.80 -0.19 -6.70
C ARG A 64 3.35 -0.07 -6.26
N LEU A 65 2.92 1.13 -5.87
CA LEU A 65 1.51 1.41 -5.54
C LEU A 65 0.58 1.02 -6.69
N ASP A 66 1.05 1.21 -7.93
CA ASP A 66 0.39 0.79 -9.16
C ASP A 66 0.03 -0.71 -9.21
N LYS A 67 0.79 -1.55 -8.50
CA LYS A 67 0.54 -3.00 -8.36
C LYS A 67 -0.20 -3.36 -7.08
N VAL A 68 -0.39 -2.41 -6.16
CA VAL A 68 -1.10 -2.64 -4.91
C VAL A 68 -2.59 -2.68 -5.21
N LEU A 69 -3.20 -3.83 -4.91
CA LEU A 69 -4.62 -4.08 -5.10
C LEU A 69 -5.40 -3.58 -3.88
N LYS A 70 -4.94 -3.88 -2.67
CA LYS A 70 -5.60 -3.51 -1.40
C LYS A 70 -4.61 -3.30 -0.27
N ILE A 71 -4.96 -2.44 0.67
CA ILE A 71 -4.26 -2.24 1.94
C ILE A 71 -5.30 -2.35 3.07
N HIS A 72 -4.99 -3.11 4.11
CA HIS A 72 -5.86 -3.30 5.27
C HIS A 72 -5.05 -3.19 6.56
N THR A 73 -5.59 -2.57 7.60
CA THR A 73 -4.98 -2.59 8.94
C THR A 73 -5.30 -3.91 9.63
N ILE A 74 -4.34 -4.46 10.37
CA ILE A 74 -4.53 -5.64 11.22
C ILE A 74 -4.48 -5.29 12.71
#